data_AF-A0A454CQ92-F1
#
_entry.id   AF-A0A454CQ92-F1
#
_cell.length_a   1.000
_cell.length_b   1.000
_cell.length_c   1.000
_cell.angle_alpha   90.00
_cell.angle_beta   90.00
_cell.angle_gamma   90.00
#
_symmetry.space_group_name_H-M   'P 1'
#
loop_
_entity.id
_entity.type
_entity.pdbx_description
1 polymer ?
#
loop_
_entity_poly.entity_id
_entity_poly.type
_entity_poly.pdbx_seq_one_letter_code
_entity_poly.pdbx_strand_id
1 'polypeptide(L)'
;LLALFSPDCGSAKITAVLGQCGITDGQGDAEETCATESVDKVIDIIHNAGGVAIPAHIDAKKGLLNGIKNTNQEIERWLNKIEAAEFVDLDFLDSVNPELKQACGHLAKLRGSDAHDSTRLGKRFSWVKMSRPSIEGLRLALHDHTFCIE
;
A
#
# COMPACT_ATOMS: atom_id res chain seq x y z
N LEU A 1 2.20 0.69 -5.92
CA LEU A 1 2.41 0.79 -4.46
C LEU A 1 2.22 2.25 -4.06
N LEU A 2 1.45 2.54 -3.01
CA LEU A 2 1.33 3.87 -2.42
C LEU A 2 2.36 4.02 -1.30
N ALA A 3 3.04 5.17 -1.26
CA ALA A 3 3.96 5.52 -0.20
C ALA A 3 3.40 6.75 0.54
N LEU A 4 2.95 6.56 1.78
CA LEU A 4 2.43 7.64 2.62
C LEU A 4 3.53 8.14 3.55
N PHE A 5 3.65 9.46 3.67
CA PHE A 5 4.62 10.12 4.54
C PHE A 5 3.91 11.11 5.45
N SER A 6 4.60 11.54 6.51
CA SER A 6 4.12 12.64 7.37
C SER A 6 3.77 13.87 6.52
N PRO A 7 2.70 14.61 6.85
CA PRO A 7 2.38 15.89 6.20
C PRO A 7 3.53 16.90 6.23
N ASP A 8 4.44 16.79 7.20
CA ASP A 8 5.63 17.65 7.32
C ASP A 8 6.78 17.21 6.39
N CYS A 9 6.61 16.12 5.64
CA CYS A 9 7.62 15.59 4.72
C CYS A 9 7.76 16.52 3.51
N GLY A 10 8.92 17.15 3.38
CA GLY A 10 9.23 18.01 2.23
C GLY A 10 9.51 17.23 0.94
N SER A 11 9.35 17.92 -0.19
CA SER A 11 9.56 17.37 -1.54
C SER A 11 10.95 16.77 -1.75
N ALA A 12 12.01 17.36 -1.16
CA ALA A 12 13.37 16.85 -1.28
C ALA A 12 13.51 15.39 -0.79
N LYS A 13 12.79 15.04 0.28
CA LYS A 13 12.78 13.68 0.80
C LYS A 13 12.02 12.72 -0.13
N ILE A 14 10.90 13.18 -0.70
CA ILE A 14 10.15 12.42 -1.70
C ILE A 14 11.01 12.13 -2.95
N THR A 15 11.70 13.15 -3.47
CA THR A 15 12.64 12.98 -4.60
C THR A 15 13.77 12.01 -4.26
N ALA A 16 14.33 12.08 -3.05
CA ALA A 16 15.36 11.13 -2.62
C ALA A 16 14.84 9.69 -2.51
N VAL A 17 13.58 9.49 -2.10
CA VAL A 17 12.93 8.17 -2.09
C VAL A 17 12.70 7.66 -3.51
N LEU A 18 12.18 8.49 -4.41
CA LEU A 18 11.99 8.13 -5.82
C LEU A 18 13.31 7.72 -6.48
N GLY A 19 14.39 8.49 -6.26
CA GLY A 19 15.72 8.15 -6.77
C GLY A 19 16.26 6.83 -6.21
N GLN A 20 16.02 6.52 -4.93
CA GLN A 20 16.37 5.22 -4.34
C GLN A 20 15.58 4.06 -4.94
N CYS A 21 14.34 4.29 -5.38
CA CYS A 21 13.54 3.34 -6.14
C CYS A 21 13.96 3.22 -7.62
N GLY A 22 14.99 3.97 -8.04
CA GLY A 22 15.48 4.01 -9.42
C GLY A 22 14.69 4.94 -10.34
N ILE A 23 13.77 5.74 -9.81
CA ILE A 23 13.00 6.74 -10.57
C ILE A 23 13.78 8.05 -10.53
N THR A 24 14.59 8.29 -11.56
CA THR A 24 15.44 9.48 -11.69
C THR A 24 14.91 10.49 -12.73
N ASP A 25 13.96 10.09 -13.57
CA ASP A 25 13.25 10.92 -14.55
C ASP A 25 11.82 10.39 -14.75
N GLY A 26 10.96 11.13 -15.48
CA GLY A 26 9.60 10.70 -15.82
C GLY A 26 8.57 10.83 -14.68
N GLN A 27 8.98 11.28 -13.49
CA GLN A 27 8.09 11.44 -12.35
C GLN A 27 6.83 12.26 -12.71
N GLY A 28 5.65 11.69 -12.44
CA GLY A 28 4.36 12.27 -12.81
C GLY A 28 3.67 11.59 -13.99
N ASP A 29 4.36 10.74 -14.74
CA ASP A 29 3.76 9.86 -15.76
C ASP A 29 3.49 8.47 -15.17
N ALA A 30 2.21 8.14 -14.95
CA ALA A 30 1.79 6.89 -14.33
C ALA A 30 1.81 5.68 -15.29
N GLU A 31 1.94 5.88 -16.60
CA GLU A 31 1.94 4.78 -17.57
C GLU A 31 3.37 4.39 -17.98
N GLU A 32 4.27 5.37 -18.11
CA GLU A 32 5.64 5.13 -18.60
C GLU A 32 6.69 5.01 -17.47
N THR A 33 6.38 5.46 -16.25
CA THR A 33 7.35 5.48 -15.15
C THR A 33 7.10 4.36 -14.14
N CYS A 34 8.11 3.53 -13.93
CA CYS A 34 8.11 2.47 -12.93
C CYS A 34 9.41 2.44 -12.13
N ALA A 35 9.36 1.89 -10.91
CA ALA A 35 10.56 1.61 -10.14
C ALA A 35 11.38 0.50 -10.83
N THR A 36 12.70 0.64 -10.83
CA THR A 36 13.60 -0.42 -11.33
C THR A 36 13.95 -1.43 -10.23
N GLU A 37 13.66 -1.09 -8.97
CA GLU A 37 13.90 -1.92 -7.81
C GLU A 37 12.78 -2.95 -7.59
N SER A 38 13.11 -4.05 -6.92
CA SER A 38 12.14 -5.08 -6.55
C SER A 38 11.12 -4.56 -5.53
N VAL A 39 9.92 -5.16 -5.51
CA VAL A 39 8.83 -4.75 -4.60
C VAL A 39 9.28 -4.77 -3.14
N ASP A 40 10.00 -5.80 -2.71
CA ASP A 40 10.49 -5.91 -1.34
C ASP A 40 11.46 -4.79 -0.96
N LYS A 41 12.31 -4.35 -1.91
CA LYS A 41 13.27 -3.28 -1.70
C LYS A 41 12.60 -1.92 -1.73
N VAL A 42 11.61 -1.71 -2.60
CA VAL A 42 10.79 -0.49 -2.60
C VAL A 42 10.07 -0.32 -1.26
N ILE A 43 9.50 -1.39 -0.71
CA ILE A 43 8.88 -1.36 0.62
C ILE A 43 9.90 -0.96 1.69
N ASP A 44 11.11 -1.55 1.66
CA ASP A 44 12.17 -1.21 2.61
C ASP A 44 12.60 0.26 2.49
N ILE A 45 12.77 0.78 1.28
CA ILE A 45 13.12 2.19 1.03
C ILE A 45 12.08 3.12 1.66
N ILE A 46 10.78 2.84 1.46
CA ILE A 46 9.69 3.64 2.04
C ILE A 46 9.75 3.61 3.57
N HIS A 47 9.91 2.43 4.17
CA HIS A 47 9.97 2.27 5.62
C HIS A 47 11.20 2.91 6.24
N ASN A 48 12.37 2.76 5.62
CA ASN A 48 13.62 3.39 6.05
C ASN A 48 13.55 4.92 5.96
N ALA A 49 12.76 5.44 5.02
CA ALA A 49 12.42 6.86 4.94
C ALA A 49 11.33 7.29 5.94
N GLY A 50 10.83 6.41 6.81
CA GLY A 50 9.79 6.71 7.80
C GLY A 50 8.38 6.85 7.19
N GLY A 51 8.16 6.34 6.00
CA GLY A 51 6.85 6.24 5.39
C GLY A 51 6.11 4.96 5.76
N VAL A 52 4.92 4.79 5.18
CA VAL A 52 4.10 3.58 5.22
C VAL A 52 3.83 3.15 3.79
N ALA A 53 4.19 1.91 3.45
CA ALA A 53 3.93 1.32 2.15
C ALA A 53 2.56 0.62 2.15
N ILE A 54 1.70 0.96 1.18
CA ILE A 54 0.35 0.38 1.03
C ILE A 54 0.16 -0.06 -0.42
N PRO A 55 0.06 -1.35 -0.73
CA PRO A 55 -0.30 -1.80 -2.07
C PRO A 55 -1.67 -1.22 -2.48
N ALA A 56 -1.69 -0.51 -3.61
CA ALA A 56 -2.93 -0.03 -4.21
C ALA A 56 -3.66 -1.21 -4.87
N HIS A 57 -4.99 -1.19 -4.79
CA HIS A 57 -5.90 -2.10 -5.50
C HIS A 57 -5.33 -3.53 -5.66
N ILE A 58 -4.92 -4.13 -4.54
CA ILE A 58 -3.98 -5.27 -4.47
C ILE A 58 -4.46 -6.49 -5.28
N ASP A 59 -5.77 -6.65 -5.35
CA ASP A 59 -6.52 -7.73 -5.98
C ASP A 59 -7.00 -7.42 -7.42
N ALA A 60 -6.84 -6.18 -7.89
CA ALA A 60 -7.30 -5.73 -9.21
C ALA A 60 -6.14 -5.66 -10.23
N LYS A 61 -6.44 -5.29 -11.49
CA LYS A 61 -5.44 -5.18 -12.57
C LYS A 61 -4.24 -4.32 -12.14
N LYS A 62 -3.01 -4.77 -12.42
CA LYS A 62 -1.72 -4.18 -11.97
C LYS A 62 -1.51 -4.22 -10.42
N GLY A 63 -2.41 -4.83 -9.66
CA GLY A 63 -2.28 -5.07 -8.22
C GLY A 63 -1.31 -6.20 -7.89
N LEU A 64 -0.72 -6.16 -6.70
CA LEU A 64 0.36 -7.06 -6.29
C LEU A 64 -0.06 -8.55 -6.23
N LEU A 65 -1.33 -8.83 -5.91
CA LEU A 65 -1.88 -10.19 -5.81
C LEU A 65 -2.83 -10.53 -6.96
N ASN A 66 -2.91 -9.69 -7.99
CA ASN A 66 -3.80 -9.92 -9.12
C ASN A 66 -3.51 -11.24 -9.84
N GLY A 67 -4.50 -12.13 -9.89
CA GLY A 67 -4.36 -13.45 -10.50
C GLY A 67 -3.52 -14.45 -9.68
N ILE A 68 -3.06 -14.07 -8.50
CA ILE A 68 -2.33 -14.94 -7.58
C ILE A 68 -3.33 -15.69 -6.71
N LYS A 69 -3.27 -17.03 -6.75
CA LYS A 69 -4.12 -17.92 -5.94
C LYS A 69 -3.38 -18.70 -4.87
N ASN A 70 -2.06 -18.75 -4.97
CA ASN A 70 -1.18 -19.48 -4.06
C ASN A 70 -0.08 -18.54 -3.54
N THR A 71 0.40 -18.79 -2.33
CA THR A 71 1.54 -18.07 -1.77
C THR A 71 2.87 -18.70 -2.20
N ASN A 72 3.96 -17.93 -2.06
CA ASN A 72 5.33 -18.39 -2.17
C ASN A 72 6.22 -17.56 -1.21
N GLN A 73 7.51 -17.91 -1.09
CA GLN A 73 8.41 -17.21 -0.18
C GLN A 73 8.57 -15.70 -0.49
N GLU A 74 8.42 -15.31 -1.75
CA GLU A 74 8.56 -13.91 -2.17
C GLU A 74 7.33 -13.10 -1.75
N ILE A 75 6.14 -13.64 -2.00
CA ILE A 75 4.86 -13.05 -1.57
C ILE A 75 4.83 -12.92 -0.06
N GLU A 76 5.15 -13.96 0.69
CA GLU A 76 5.19 -13.91 2.16
C GLU A 76 6.16 -12.84 2.68
N ARG A 77 7.31 -12.66 2.03
CA ARG A 77 8.24 -11.58 2.39
C ARG A 77 7.64 -10.20 2.18
N TRP A 78 6.89 -9.98 1.09
CA TRP A 78 6.21 -8.70 0.87
C TRP A 78 5.12 -8.47 1.91
N LEU A 79 4.27 -9.48 2.14
CA LEU A 79 3.14 -9.42 3.07
C LEU A 79 3.59 -9.18 4.51
N ASN A 80 4.69 -9.80 4.94
CA ASN A 80 5.26 -9.61 6.28
C ASN A 80 5.90 -8.22 6.49
N LYS A 81 6.12 -7.46 5.43
CA LYS A 81 6.68 -6.10 5.53
C LYS A 81 5.60 -5.03 5.59
N ILE A 82 4.36 -5.32 5.24
CA ILE A 82 3.26 -4.34 5.16
C ILE A 82 2.20 -4.64 6.21
N GLU A 83 1.55 -3.57 6.69
CA GLU A 83 0.47 -3.65 7.69
C GLU A 83 -0.92 -3.53 7.03
N ALA A 84 -0.98 -3.11 5.77
CA ALA A 84 -2.22 -2.75 5.11
C ALA A 84 -2.12 -2.90 3.59
N ALA A 85 -3.28 -3.09 2.96
CA ALA A 85 -3.42 -3.02 1.51
C ALA A 85 -4.79 -2.47 1.14
N GLU A 86 -4.90 -1.83 -0.03
CA GLU A 86 -6.17 -1.41 -0.58
C GLU A 86 -6.81 -2.56 -1.36
N PHE A 87 -8.06 -2.91 -1.01
CA PHE A 87 -8.82 -3.99 -1.63
C PHE A 87 -9.97 -3.46 -2.48
N VAL A 88 -10.04 -3.85 -3.75
CA VAL A 88 -11.18 -3.55 -4.64
C VAL A 88 -12.35 -4.51 -4.39
N ASP A 89 -12.05 -5.75 -4.08
CA ASP A 89 -12.97 -6.79 -3.60
C ASP A 89 -12.58 -7.20 -2.17
N LEU A 90 -13.48 -6.95 -1.20
CA LEU A 90 -13.22 -7.26 0.21
C LEU A 90 -13.25 -8.78 0.49
N ASP A 91 -13.90 -9.53 -0.40
CA ASP A 91 -14.07 -10.98 -0.33
C ASP A 91 -13.00 -11.73 -1.15
N PHE A 92 -12.06 -11.00 -1.78
CA PHE A 92 -10.97 -11.58 -2.58
C PHE A 92 -10.25 -12.72 -1.87
N LEU A 93 -9.96 -12.56 -0.57
CA LEU A 93 -9.23 -13.55 0.23
C LEU A 93 -10.02 -14.85 0.47
N ASP A 94 -11.33 -14.88 0.21
CA ASP A 94 -12.11 -16.12 0.26
C ASP A 94 -11.95 -16.97 -1.01
N SER A 95 -11.38 -16.39 -2.07
CA SER A 95 -11.18 -17.06 -3.36
C SER A 95 -9.76 -17.63 -3.56
N VAL A 96 -8.84 -17.35 -2.63
CA VAL A 96 -7.44 -17.82 -2.67
C VAL A 96 -7.24 -19.06 -1.79
N ASN A 97 -6.07 -19.69 -1.88
CA ASN A 97 -5.76 -20.84 -1.03
C ASN A 97 -5.66 -20.44 0.46
N PRO A 98 -5.88 -21.40 1.40
CA PRO A 98 -5.84 -21.12 2.84
C PRO A 98 -4.53 -20.49 3.30
N GLU A 99 -3.40 -20.87 2.71
CA GLU A 99 -2.08 -20.35 3.09
C GLU A 99 -1.92 -18.87 2.74
N LEU A 100 -2.33 -18.44 1.55
CA LEU A 100 -2.31 -17.01 1.19
C LEU A 100 -3.32 -16.21 1.99
N LYS A 101 -4.51 -16.78 2.23
CA LYS A 101 -5.52 -16.16 3.11
C LYS A 101 -4.96 -15.90 4.51
N GLN A 102 -4.25 -16.88 5.07
CA GLN A 102 -3.59 -16.76 6.38
C GLN A 102 -2.47 -15.72 6.34
N ALA A 103 -1.63 -15.72 5.31
CA ALA A 103 -0.52 -14.77 5.16
C ALA A 103 -1.00 -13.30 5.00
N CYS A 104 -2.22 -13.09 4.52
CA CYS A 104 -2.86 -11.77 4.44
C CYS A 104 -3.70 -11.42 5.68
N GLY A 105 -3.81 -12.32 6.67
CA GLY A 105 -4.77 -12.20 7.76
C GLY A 105 -4.52 -11.03 8.71
N HIS A 106 -3.28 -10.53 8.78
CA HIS A 106 -2.89 -9.37 9.58
C HIS A 106 -3.05 -8.03 8.85
N LEU A 107 -3.41 -8.04 7.56
CA LEU A 107 -3.49 -6.81 6.78
C LEU A 107 -4.76 -6.04 7.08
N ALA A 108 -4.60 -4.76 7.41
CA ALA A 108 -5.68 -3.81 7.36
C ALA A 108 -6.23 -3.70 5.92
N LYS A 109 -7.53 -3.96 5.75
CA LYS A 109 -8.22 -3.84 4.46
C LYS A 109 -8.68 -2.40 4.27
N LEU A 110 -8.01 -1.67 3.39
CA LEU A 110 -8.32 -0.28 3.07
C LEU A 110 -9.12 -0.17 1.76
N ARG A 111 -9.80 0.97 1.61
CA ARG A 111 -10.56 1.36 0.43
C ARG A 111 -10.21 2.78 0.04
N GLY A 112 -9.78 2.96 -1.20
CA GLY A 112 -9.64 4.26 -1.84
C GLY A 112 -10.53 4.34 -3.09
N SER A 113 -10.77 5.57 -3.55
CA SER A 113 -11.59 5.80 -4.73
C SER A 113 -10.84 5.60 -6.05
N ASP A 114 -9.50 5.53 -6.00
CA ASP A 114 -8.61 5.51 -7.16
C ASP A 114 -9.04 6.54 -8.24
N ALA A 115 -9.31 7.76 -7.76
CA ALA A 115 -9.95 8.81 -8.53
C ALA A 115 -8.90 9.57 -9.35
N HIS A 116 -9.05 9.54 -10.67
CA HIS A 116 -8.22 10.28 -11.62
C HIS A 116 -8.86 11.61 -12.04
N ASP A 117 -10.07 11.89 -11.53
CA ASP A 117 -10.82 13.12 -11.73
C ASP A 117 -11.68 13.42 -10.48
N SER A 118 -12.10 14.68 -10.34
CA SER A 118 -12.80 15.16 -9.15
C SER A 118 -14.19 14.55 -8.95
N THR A 119 -14.85 14.08 -10.01
CA THR A 119 -16.21 13.52 -9.92
C THR A 119 -16.23 12.15 -9.25
N ARG A 120 -15.08 11.46 -9.25
CA ARG A 120 -14.90 10.13 -8.65
C ARG A 120 -14.31 10.17 -7.25
N LEU A 121 -13.90 11.34 -6.76
CA LEU A 121 -13.29 11.50 -5.46
C LEU A 121 -14.23 11.01 -4.35
N GLY A 122 -13.72 10.16 -3.45
CA GLY A 122 -14.52 9.65 -2.33
C GLY A 122 -15.59 8.63 -2.70
N LYS A 123 -15.62 8.12 -3.95
CA LYS A 123 -16.52 7.01 -4.35
C LYS A 123 -16.37 5.78 -3.44
N ARG A 124 -15.17 5.59 -2.90
CA ARG A 124 -14.82 4.62 -1.87
C ARG A 124 -13.81 5.29 -0.94
N PHE A 125 -13.89 4.96 0.33
CA PHE A 125 -13.00 5.44 1.38
C PHE A 125 -13.01 4.42 2.53
N SER A 126 -12.00 4.51 3.39
CA SER A 126 -12.00 3.86 4.70
C SER A 126 -12.01 4.91 5.78
N TRP A 127 -12.71 4.63 6.87
CA TRP A 127 -12.57 5.41 8.10
C TRP A 127 -11.38 4.90 8.88
N VAL A 128 -10.53 5.82 9.33
CA VAL A 128 -9.38 5.50 10.16
C VAL A 128 -9.50 6.23 11.50
N LYS A 129 -9.63 5.46 12.57
CA LYS A 129 -9.71 5.98 13.94
C LYS A 129 -8.29 6.21 14.47
N MET A 130 -7.97 7.47 14.74
CA MET A 130 -6.73 7.88 15.39
C MET A 130 -6.94 9.18 16.18
N SER A 131 -6.11 9.43 17.19
CA SER A 131 -6.23 10.63 18.04
C SER A 131 -5.89 11.92 17.29
N ARG A 132 -4.79 11.90 16.54
CA ARG A 132 -4.33 12.98 15.67
C ARG A 132 -3.91 12.39 14.32
N PRO A 133 -4.27 13.02 13.19
CA PRO A 133 -3.71 12.66 11.89
C PRO A 133 -2.20 12.87 11.87
N SER A 134 -1.45 11.76 11.94
CA SER A 134 0.01 11.70 11.79
C SER A 134 0.41 10.35 11.19
N ILE A 135 1.64 10.24 10.70
CA ILE A 135 2.13 8.99 10.12
C ILE A 135 2.25 7.88 11.17
N GLU A 136 2.61 8.23 12.41
CA GLU A 136 2.68 7.32 13.55
C GLU A 136 1.28 6.88 13.99
N GLY A 137 0.33 7.82 14.07
CA GLY A 137 -1.07 7.53 14.37
C GLY A 137 -1.69 6.60 13.33
N LEU A 138 -1.39 6.82 12.05
CA LEU A 138 -1.79 5.92 10.97
C LEU A 138 -1.16 4.54 11.13
N ARG A 139 0.16 4.44 11.36
CA ARG A 139 0.85 3.15 11.52
C ARG A 139 0.26 2.33 12.67
N LEU A 140 -0.05 2.98 13.80
CA LEU A 140 -0.72 2.33 14.93
C LEU A 140 -2.13 1.86 14.55
N ALA A 141 -2.91 2.71 13.87
CA ALA A 141 -4.27 2.38 13.46
C ALA A 141 -4.33 1.22 12.44
N LEU A 142 -3.35 1.12 11.54
CA LEU A 142 -3.24 -0.01 10.61
C LEU A 142 -2.82 -1.30 11.32
N HIS A 143 -1.94 -1.21 12.32
CA HIS A 143 -1.57 -2.36 13.12
C HIS A 143 -2.74 -2.88 13.98
N ASP A 144 -3.54 -1.97 14.56
CA ASP A 144 -4.74 -2.29 15.34
C ASP A 144 -6.03 -2.22 14.50
N HIS A 145 -5.96 -2.69 13.26
CA HIS A 145 -7.01 -2.47 12.25
C HIS A 145 -8.40 -2.95 12.66
N THR A 146 -8.48 -3.96 13.53
CA THR A 146 -9.75 -4.52 14.02
C THR A 146 -10.62 -3.49 14.73
N PHE A 147 -10.02 -2.49 15.39
CA PHE A 147 -10.75 -1.43 16.10
C PHE A 147 -10.60 -0.04 15.45
N CYS A 148 -9.74 0.06 14.45
CA CYS A 148 -9.31 1.33 13.89
C CYS A 148 -9.71 1.54 12.44
N ILE A 149 -10.12 0.51 11.70
CA ILE A 149 -10.43 0.60 10.27
C ILE A 149 -11.85 0.11 9.99
N GLU A 150 -12.63 0.93 9.29
CA GLU A 150 -13.97 0.60 8.76
C GLU A 150 -14.07 0.92 7.26
#